data_AF-A0A8T5QCG9-F1
#
_entry.id   AF-A0A8T5QCG9-F1
#
_cell.length_a   1.000
_cell.length_b   1.000
_cell.length_c   1.000
_cell.angle_alpha   90.00
_cell.angle_beta   90.00
_cell.angle_gamma   90.00
#
_symmetry.space_group_name_H-M   'P 1'
#
loop_
_entity.id
_entity.type
_entity.pdbx_description
1 polymer ?
#
loop_
_entity_poly.entity_id
_entity_poly.type
_entity_poly.pdbx_seq_one_letter_code
_entity_poly.pdbx_strand_id
1 'polypeptide(L)'
;MKLYHLFILSIILLFIAGCSPKCPKCPNPTTWSQCSEAAMKSRTNYRCNENFECESFSETQACKTEILMSGKNIEARLSPSIESNVKGIIQVEALKVPKATEFVVFLFYPQDVQLSSNMDEEDAKRVLREIDVNEADGWSVFIDTTKFNNGIYNIFIGPSKEDASEESPWLAYTQTQIVVNN
;
A
#
# COMPACT_ATOMS: atom_id res chain seq x y z
N MET A 1 61.76 -25.03 47.98
CA MET A 1 61.07 -25.66 46.83
C MET A 1 59.53 -25.52 46.91
N LYS A 2 59.00 -24.33 47.26
CA LYS A 2 57.54 -24.07 47.37
C LYS A 2 57.06 -22.83 46.60
N LEU A 3 57.99 -22.01 46.08
CA LEU A 3 57.68 -20.74 45.41
C LEU A 3 57.42 -20.89 43.90
N TYR A 4 57.92 -21.96 43.27
CA TYR A 4 57.79 -22.21 41.83
C TYR A 4 56.39 -22.72 41.42
N HIS A 5 55.66 -23.38 42.34
CA HIS A 5 54.30 -23.88 42.05
C HIS A 5 53.22 -22.78 42.08
N LEU A 6 53.40 -21.69 42.85
CA LEU A 6 52.46 -20.55 42.84
C LEU A 6 52.58 -19.72 41.55
N PHE A 7 53.78 -19.61 40.96
CA PHE A 7 54.00 -18.82 39.74
C PHE A 7 53.44 -19.51 38.49
N ILE A 8 53.49 -20.85 38.44
CA ILE A 8 52.94 -21.62 37.32
C ILE A 8 51.40 -21.63 37.33
N LEU A 9 50.76 -21.64 38.51
CA LEU A 9 49.30 -21.52 38.62
C LEU A 9 48.78 -20.15 38.15
N SER A 10 49.53 -19.07 38.43
CA SER A 10 49.19 -17.70 38.02
C SER A 10 49.23 -17.49 36.50
N ILE A 11 50.15 -18.17 35.80
CA ILE A 11 50.28 -18.05 34.33
C ILE A 11 49.20 -18.87 33.62
N ILE A 12 48.77 -20.00 34.19
CA ILE A 12 47.69 -20.84 33.62
C ILE A 12 46.32 -20.13 33.75
N LEU A 13 46.10 -19.35 34.81
CA LEU A 13 44.86 -18.56 35.00
C LEU A 13 44.71 -17.36 34.06
N LEU A 14 45.80 -16.87 33.44
CA LEU A 14 45.77 -15.74 32.51
C LEU A 14 45.39 -16.13 31.06
N PHE A 15 45.46 -17.41 30.71
CA PHE A 15 45.04 -17.90 29.39
C PHE A 15 43.55 -18.28 29.29
N ILE A 16 42.83 -18.29 30.41
CA ILE A 16 41.39 -18.65 30.47
C ILE A 16 40.47 -17.42 30.45
N ALA A 17 41.01 -16.21 30.32
CA ALA A 17 40.24 -15.05 29.88
C ALA A 17 39.96 -15.18 28.38
N GLY A 18 39.23 -16.25 28.04
CA GLY A 18 38.92 -16.69 26.71
C GLY A 18 38.24 -15.56 25.94
N CYS A 19 38.75 -15.36 24.72
CA CYS A 19 38.00 -14.70 23.68
C CYS A 19 36.66 -15.43 23.54
N SER A 20 35.61 -14.92 24.19
CA SER A 20 34.25 -15.39 23.91
C SER A 20 34.03 -15.14 22.42
N PRO A 21 33.61 -16.16 21.64
CA PRO A 21 33.37 -15.95 20.22
C PRO A 21 32.36 -14.82 20.09
N LYS A 22 32.70 -13.80 19.29
CA LYS A 22 31.78 -12.71 19.01
C LYS A 22 31.08 -13.04 17.70
N CYS A 23 29.77 -12.93 17.70
CA CYS A 23 29.00 -12.97 16.47
C CYS A 23 29.59 -11.98 15.46
N PRO A 24 29.87 -12.41 14.23
CA PRO A 24 30.20 -11.46 13.17
C PRO A 24 29.00 -10.54 12.93
N LYS A 25 29.27 -9.38 12.34
CA LYS A 25 28.18 -8.51 11.87
C LYS A 25 27.49 -9.21 10.70
N CYS A 26 26.25 -9.62 10.90
CA CYS A 26 25.48 -10.26 9.84
C CYS A 26 25.11 -9.28 8.72
N PRO A 27 24.85 -9.80 7.50
CA PRO A 27 24.37 -8.98 6.40
C PRO A 27 23.10 -8.23 6.76
N ASN A 28 22.86 -7.11 6.08
CA ASN A 28 21.59 -6.40 6.21
C ASN A 28 20.45 -7.23 5.60
N PRO A 29 19.21 -7.08 6.10
CA PRO A 29 18.05 -7.69 5.47
C PRO A 29 17.90 -7.30 4.00
N THR A 30 17.35 -8.20 3.20
CA THR A 30 16.97 -7.88 1.82
C THR A 30 15.77 -6.92 1.81
N THR A 31 15.53 -6.29 0.66
CA THR A 31 14.25 -5.62 0.41
C THR A 31 13.11 -6.63 0.45
N TRP A 32 11.91 -6.16 0.76
CA TRP A 32 10.69 -6.96 0.61
C TRP A 32 10.49 -7.36 -0.86
N SER A 33 9.98 -8.57 -1.07
CA SER A 33 9.47 -9.02 -2.36
C SER A 33 8.26 -8.18 -2.78
N GLN A 34 7.88 -8.30 -4.05
CA GLN A 34 6.52 -7.93 -4.45
C GLN A 34 5.49 -8.81 -3.73
N CYS A 35 4.28 -8.29 -3.58
CA CYS A 35 3.16 -9.04 -3.02
C CYS A 35 2.75 -10.16 -3.97
N SER A 36 2.56 -11.36 -3.42
CA SER A 36 1.95 -12.47 -4.15
C SER A 36 0.43 -12.27 -4.31
N GLU A 37 -0.20 -13.11 -5.13
CA GLU A 37 -1.66 -13.17 -5.26
C GLU A 37 -2.37 -13.50 -3.93
N ALA A 38 -1.68 -14.14 -2.99
CA ALA A 38 -2.17 -14.39 -1.63
C ALA A 38 -2.02 -13.16 -0.71
N ALA A 39 -1.70 -11.98 -1.25
CA ALA A 39 -1.42 -10.75 -0.51
C ALA A 39 -0.32 -10.91 0.57
N MET A 40 0.75 -11.64 0.25
CA MET A 40 1.89 -11.85 1.14
C MET A 40 3.19 -11.40 0.48
N LYS A 41 4.09 -10.79 1.24
CA LYS A 41 5.47 -10.47 0.83
C LYS A 41 6.47 -11.03 1.82
N SER A 42 7.68 -11.30 1.35
CA SER A 42 8.76 -11.85 2.18
C SER A 42 10.07 -11.10 2.02
N ARG A 43 10.94 -11.21 3.02
CA ARG A 43 12.34 -10.80 2.93
C ARG A 43 13.24 -11.78 3.66
N THR A 44 14.51 -11.80 3.29
CA THR A 44 15.54 -12.55 3.99
C THR A 44 16.16 -11.67 5.06
N ASN A 45 16.12 -12.12 6.30
CA ASN A 45 16.86 -11.54 7.42
C ASN A 45 18.00 -12.46 7.82
N TYR A 46 18.90 -11.93 8.63
CA TYR A 46 20.05 -12.67 9.15
C TYR A 46 20.13 -12.48 10.66
N ARG A 47 20.36 -13.57 11.39
CA ARG A 47 20.65 -13.53 12.84
C ARG A 47 21.86 -14.39 13.14
N CYS A 48 22.53 -14.09 14.24
CA CYS A 48 23.59 -14.94 14.73
C CYS A 48 23.00 -16.16 15.45
N ASN A 49 23.45 -17.36 15.08
CA ASN A 49 23.03 -18.60 15.72
C ASN A 49 23.97 -18.98 16.88
N GLU A 50 23.70 -20.13 17.52
CA GLU A 50 24.48 -20.65 18.65
C GLU A 50 25.93 -21.01 18.27
N ASN A 51 26.20 -21.23 16.97
CA ASN A 51 27.53 -21.52 16.44
C ASN A 51 28.31 -20.25 16.05
N PHE A 52 27.79 -19.06 16.39
CA PHE A 52 28.37 -17.76 16.01
C PHE A 52 28.44 -17.53 14.50
N GLU A 53 27.54 -18.18 13.75
CA GLU A 53 27.40 -18.03 12.32
C GLU A 53 26.14 -17.21 12.00
N CYS A 54 26.18 -16.47 10.90
CA CYS A 54 25.00 -15.78 10.41
C CYS A 54 24.10 -16.77 9.68
N GLU A 55 22.95 -17.08 10.26
CA GLU A 55 21.92 -17.87 9.61
C GLU A 55 20.87 -16.96 8.98
N SER A 56 20.46 -17.29 7.76
CA SER A 56 19.35 -16.62 7.09
C SER A 56 18.01 -17.19 7.54
N PHE A 57 17.01 -16.34 7.70
CA PHE A 57 15.63 -16.77 7.89
C PHE A 57 14.68 -15.91 7.06
N SER A 58 13.54 -16.49 6.69
CA SER A 58 12.49 -15.79 5.96
C SER A 58 11.53 -15.12 6.94
N GLU A 59 11.25 -13.84 6.71
CA GLU A 59 10.17 -13.12 7.37
C GLU A 59 9.07 -12.84 6.35
N THR A 60 7.81 -13.01 6.74
CA THR A 60 6.64 -12.79 5.89
C THR A 60 5.72 -11.75 6.50
N GLN A 61 5.09 -10.93 5.65
CA GLN A 61 4.14 -9.91 6.05
C GLN A 61 2.95 -9.90 5.09
N ALA A 62 1.75 -9.62 5.61
CA ALA A 62 0.57 -9.35 4.79
C ALA A 62 0.69 -8.00 4.06
N CYS A 63 0.22 -7.97 2.82
CA CYS A 63 0.08 -6.77 2.02
C CYS A 63 -1.26 -6.09 2.33
N LYS A 64 -1.35 -4.79 2.03
CA LYS A 64 -2.62 -4.07 2.13
C LYS A 64 -3.57 -4.57 1.06
N THR A 65 -4.83 -4.81 1.43
CA THR A 65 -5.87 -5.33 0.53
C THR A 65 -6.96 -4.30 0.19
N GLU A 66 -6.75 -3.07 0.63
CA GLU A 66 -7.60 -1.93 0.36
C GLU A 66 -6.74 -0.67 0.19
N ILE A 67 -7.26 0.28 -0.59
CA ILE A 67 -6.65 1.60 -0.75
C ILE A 67 -7.55 2.61 -0.04
N LEU A 68 -7.01 3.23 1.01
CA LEU A 68 -7.67 4.32 1.71
C LEU A 68 -7.26 5.66 1.07
N MET A 69 -8.25 6.47 0.74
CA MET A 69 -8.09 7.77 0.13
C MET A 69 -8.62 8.84 1.07
N SER A 70 -7.94 9.98 1.11
CA SER A 70 -8.37 11.12 1.89
C SER A 70 -8.16 12.39 1.09
N GLY A 71 -9.15 13.26 1.13
CA GLY A 71 -9.12 14.56 0.45
C GLY A 71 -9.75 15.63 1.32
N LYS A 72 -10.04 16.79 0.73
CA LYS A 72 -10.66 17.90 1.47
C LYS A 72 -12.09 17.50 1.85
N ASN A 73 -12.32 17.20 3.14
CA ASN A 73 -13.63 16.80 3.69
C ASN A 73 -14.24 15.52 3.08
N ILE A 74 -13.41 14.61 2.59
CA ILE A 74 -13.83 13.29 2.12
C ILE A 74 -12.82 12.21 2.52
N GLU A 75 -13.34 11.05 2.89
CA GLU A 75 -12.59 9.81 3.06
C GLU A 75 -13.26 8.73 2.20
N ALA A 76 -12.45 7.89 1.57
CA ALA A 76 -12.96 6.85 0.68
C ALA A 76 -12.08 5.61 0.71
N ARG A 77 -12.65 4.50 0.25
CA ARG A 77 -12.02 3.19 0.21
C ARG A 77 -12.22 2.56 -1.16
N LEU A 78 -11.18 1.91 -1.64
CA LEU A 78 -11.24 0.98 -2.76
C LEU A 78 -10.88 -0.43 -2.28
N SER A 79 -11.65 -1.42 -2.70
CA SER A 79 -11.37 -2.84 -2.43
C SER A 79 -12.04 -3.76 -3.45
N PRO A 80 -11.55 -5.01 -3.66
CA PRO A 80 -10.26 -5.52 -3.18
C PRO A 80 -9.10 -4.89 -3.96
N SER A 81 -7.93 -4.81 -3.31
CA SER A 81 -6.64 -4.49 -3.95
C SER A 81 -5.52 -5.39 -3.43
N ILE A 82 -4.34 -5.31 -4.04
CA ILE A 82 -3.08 -5.75 -3.46
C ILE A 82 -2.08 -4.59 -3.60
N GLU A 83 -1.80 -3.93 -2.47
CA GLU A 83 -1.17 -2.62 -2.45
C GLU A 83 -1.94 -1.66 -3.38
N SER A 84 -1.34 -1.20 -4.48
CA SER A 84 -1.96 -0.32 -5.48
C SER A 84 -2.59 -1.04 -6.69
N ASN A 85 -2.52 -2.38 -6.73
CA ASN A 85 -3.00 -3.17 -7.87
C ASN A 85 -4.45 -3.59 -7.66
N VAL A 86 -5.23 -3.55 -8.74
CA VAL A 86 -6.64 -3.98 -8.78
C VAL A 86 -6.88 -4.92 -9.95
N LYS A 87 -7.87 -5.81 -9.78
CA LYS A 87 -8.29 -6.79 -10.78
C LYS A 87 -9.73 -7.24 -10.49
N GLY A 88 -10.47 -7.57 -11.55
CA GLY A 88 -11.84 -8.06 -11.42
C GLY A 88 -12.83 -6.94 -11.09
N ILE A 89 -13.83 -7.25 -10.27
CA ILE A 89 -14.80 -6.26 -9.80
C ILE A 89 -14.29 -5.64 -8.51
N ILE A 90 -14.13 -4.32 -8.51
CA ILE A 90 -13.80 -3.53 -7.33
C ILE A 90 -14.99 -2.68 -6.90
N GLN A 91 -15.09 -2.42 -5.60
CA GLN A 91 -15.96 -1.43 -5.02
C GLN A 91 -15.16 -0.18 -4.70
N VAL A 92 -15.72 0.97 -5.03
CA VAL A 92 -15.23 2.29 -4.62
C VAL A 92 -16.31 2.92 -3.76
N GLU A 93 -15.98 3.26 -2.52
CA GLU A 93 -16.93 3.70 -1.50
C GLU A 93 -16.44 5.02 -0.87
N ALA A 94 -17.31 6.03 -0.81
CA ALA A 94 -17.06 7.25 -0.07
C ALA A 94 -17.55 7.08 1.38
N LEU A 95 -16.61 6.84 2.30
CA LEU A 95 -16.85 6.57 3.71
C LEU A 95 -17.34 7.80 4.48
N LYS A 96 -16.91 8.98 4.04
CA LYS A 96 -17.25 10.26 4.66
C LYS A 96 -17.39 11.31 3.59
N VAL A 97 -18.54 11.97 3.55
CA VAL A 97 -18.83 13.06 2.62
C VAL A 97 -19.39 14.28 3.38
N PRO A 98 -19.36 15.49 2.79
CA PRO A 98 -20.03 16.66 3.38
C PRO A 98 -21.53 16.43 3.57
N LYS A 99 -22.12 16.97 4.64
CA LYS A 99 -23.57 16.84 4.93
C LYS A 99 -24.49 17.42 3.85
N ALA A 100 -24.00 18.35 3.05
CA ALA A 100 -24.75 18.96 1.96
C ALA A 100 -24.67 18.15 0.65
N THR A 101 -24.10 16.93 0.69
CA THR A 101 -24.00 16.05 -0.48
C THR A 101 -25.38 15.53 -0.86
N GLU A 102 -25.76 15.71 -2.12
CA GLU A 102 -26.98 15.12 -2.69
C GLU A 102 -26.64 14.00 -3.68
N PHE A 103 -25.44 14.02 -4.26
CA PHE A 103 -24.92 12.95 -5.09
C PHE A 103 -23.39 12.88 -5.07
N VAL A 104 -22.83 11.72 -5.39
CA VAL A 104 -21.38 11.51 -5.52
C VAL A 104 -21.05 11.07 -6.93
N VAL A 105 -20.11 11.76 -7.56
CA VAL A 105 -19.57 11.38 -8.87
C VAL A 105 -18.30 10.58 -8.67
N PHE A 106 -18.24 9.41 -9.29
CA PHE A 106 -17.07 8.56 -9.37
C PHE A 106 -16.56 8.56 -10.81
N LEU A 107 -15.32 9.00 -11.01
CA LEU A 107 -14.66 8.96 -12.30
C LEU A 107 -13.52 7.96 -12.26
N PHE A 108 -13.45 7.11 -13.28
CA PHE A 108 -12.37 6.16 -13.48
C PHE A 108 -11.82 6.31 -14.90
N TYR A 109 -10.54 6.65 -15.02
CA TYR A 109 -9.98 7.04 -16.31
C TYR A 109 -8.46 6.77 -16.40
N PRO A 110 -7.92 6.49 -17.60
CA PRO A 110 -6.49 6.29 -17.80
C PRO A 110 -5.64 7.50 -17.37
N GLN A 111 -4.38 7.27 -16.96
CA GLN A 111 -3.49 8.33 -16.49
C GLN A 111 -3.21 9.42 -17.54
N ASP A 112 -3.19 9.06 -18.82
CA ASP A 112 -2.92 9.96 -19.93
C ASP A 112 -4.09 10.88 -20.28
N VAL A 113 -5.29 10.60 -19.78
CA VAL A 113 -6.48 11.43 -20.01
C VAL A 113 -6.49 12.63 -19.07
N GLN A 114 -6.60 13.84 -19.64
CA GLN A 114 -6.73 15.08 -18.89
C GLN A 114 -8.20 15.53 -18.83
N LEU A 115 -8.79 15.48 -17.63
CA LEU A 115 -10.14 15.99 -17.42
C LEU A 115 -10.18 17.51 -17.60
N SER A 116 -10.94 17.98 -18.59
CA SER A 116 -11.18 19.39 -18.83
C SER A 116 -12.53 19.60 -19.53
N SER A 117 -13.04 20.83 -19.51
CA SER A 117 -14.25 21.20 -20.25
C SER A 117 -14.10 21.12 -21.77
N ASN A 118 -12.86 21.10 -22.27
CA ASN A 118 -12.53 21.02 -23.70
C ASN A 118 -11.89 19.66 -24.07
N MET A 119 -12.14 18.62 -23.27
CA MET A 119 -11.66 17.26 -23.55
C MET A 119 -12.23 16.78 -24.89
N ASP A 120 -11.40 16.12 -25.70
CA ASP A 120 -11.86 15.56 -26.97
C ASP A 120 -12.79 14.36 -26.78
N GLU A 121 -13.53 14.01 -27.85
CA GLU A 121 -14.55 12.95 -27.80
C GLU A 121 -13.94 11.56 -27.56
N GLU A 122 -12.70 11.33 -27.97
CA GLU A 122 -12.05 10.03 -27.83
C GLU A 122 -11.58 9.81 -26.38
N ASP A 123 -11.01 10.83 -25.75
CA ASP A 123 -10.69 10.79 -24.33
C ASP A 123 -11.96 10.73 -23.47
N ALA A 124 -13.03 11.43 -23.86
CA ALA A 124 -14.32 11.34 -23.16
C ALA A 124 -14.88 9.91 -23.11
N LYS A 125 -14.74 9.13 -24.19
CA LYS A 125 -15.17 7.72 -24.26
C LYS A 125 -14.37 6.81 -23.33
N ARG A 126 -13.17 7.22 -22.92
CA ARG A 126 -12.28 6.44 -22.04
C ARG A 126 -12.50 6.74 -20.56
N VAL A 127 -13.35 7.71 -20.24
CA VAL A 127 -13.72 8.05 -18.86
C VAL A 127 -14.99 7.28 -18.49
N LEU A 128 -14.88 6.35 -17.56
CA LEU A 128 -16.06 5.81 -16.88
C LEU A 128 -16.53 6.84 -15.86
N ARG A 129 -17.81 7.21 -15.96
CA ARG A 129 -18.47 8.12 -15.02
C ARG A 129 -19.69 7.45 -14.44
N GLU A 130 -19.68 7.27 -13.13
CA GLU A 130 -20.80 6.78 -12.34
C GLU A 130 -21.29 7.88 -11.41
N ILE A 131 -22.60 7.94 -11.18
CA ILE A 131 -23.22 8.83 -10.20
C ILE A 131 -24.02 7.99 -9.23
N ASP A 132 -23.80 8.20 -7.95
CA ASP A 132 -24.66 7.69 -6.90
C ASP A 132 -25.47 8.85 -6.31
N VAL A 133 -26.78 8.63 -6.17
CA VAL A 133 -27.76 9.59 -5.64
C VAL A 133 -28.48 9.06 -4.39
N ASN A 134 -28.12 7.85 -3.93
CA ASN A 134 -28.79 7.19 -2.82
C ASN A 134 -27.88 7.18 -1.58
N GLU A 135 -28.18 8.00 -0.59
CA GLU A 135 -27.42 7.98 0.67
C GLU A 135 -27.68 6.69 1.48
N ALA A 136 -28.83 6.03 1.30
CA ALA A 136 -29.33 5.01 2.22
C ALA A 136 -28.57 3.68 2.19
N ASP A 137 -27.97 3.31 1.05
CA ASP A 137 -27.09 2.15 0.88
C ASP A 137 -25.60 2.50 0.99
N GLY A 138 -25.30 3.78 1.26
CA GLY A 138 -23.96 4.33 1.30
C GLY A 138 -23.45 4.69 -0.10
N TRP A 139 -22.58 5.71 -0.15
CA TRP A 139 -22.06 6.25 -1.40
C TRP A 139 -21.05 5.29 -2.04
N SER A 140 -21.46 4.45 -2.99
CA SER A 140 -20.55 3.48 -3.59
C SER A 140 -20.90 3.03 -5.01
N VAL A 141 -19.87 2.59 -5.74
CA VAL A 141 -20.00 2.03 -7.09
C VAL A 141 -19.16 0.77 -7.25
N PHE A 142 -19.61 -0.13 -8.11
CA PHE A 142 -18.83 -1.30 -8.53
C PHE A 142 -18.26 -1.08 -9.92
N ILE A 143 -16.96 -1.24 -10.07
CA ILE A 143 -16.23 -1.07 -11.32
C ILE A 143 -15.69 -2.43 -11.75
N ASP A 144 -16.09 -2.89 -12.93
CA ASP A 144 -15.55 -4.10 -13.56
C ASP A 144 -14.27 -3.76 -14.32
N THR A 145 -13.11 -3.93 -13.66
CA THR A 145 -11.80 -3.61 -14.22
C THR A 145 -11.39 -4.52 -15.37
N THR A 146 -12.10 -5.66 -15.59
CA THR A 146 -11.81 -6.58 -16.70
C THR A 146 -12.15 -5.99 -18.08
N LYS A 147 -12.95 -4.92 -18.09
CA LYS A 147 -13.32 -4.17 -19.31
C LYS A 147 -12.26 -3.15 -19.72
N PHE A 148 -11.17 -3.02 -18.98
CA PHE A 148 -10.15 -2.01 -19.17
C PHE A 148 -8.78 -2.64 -19.46
N ASN A 149 -7.97 -1.95 -20.26
CA ASN A 149 -6.61 -2.38 -20.57
C ASN A 149 -5.72 -2.29 -19.32
N ASN A 150 -4.74 -3.19 -19.21
CA ASN A 150 -3.73 -3.11 -18.14
C ASN A 150 -2.97 -1.77 -18.22
N GLY A 151 -2.78 -1.11 -17.08
CA GLY A 151 -2.19 0.23 -17.04
C GLY A 151 -2.47 0.99 -15.76
N ILE A 152 -2.06 2.26 -15.73
CA ILE A 152 -2.27 3.18 -14.61
C ILE A 152 -3.55 3.99 -14.85
N TYR A 153 -4.42 4.01 -13.85
CA TYR A 153 -5.69 4.72 -13.89
C TYR A 153 -5.82 5.66 -12.70
N ASN A 154 -6.56 6.73 -12.89
CA ASN A 154 -7.03 7.62 -11.84
C ASN A 154 -8.43 7.19 -11.38
N ILE A 155 -8.66 7.27 -10.08
CA ILE A 155 -10.00 7.33 -9.50
C ILE A 155 -10.17 8.70 -8.90
N PHE A 156 -11.22 9.42 -9.31
CA PHE A 156 -11.65 10.65 -8.69
C PHE A 156 -13.03 10.44 -8.07
N ILE A 157 -13.23 10.99 -6.87
CA ILE A 157 -14.52 10.97 -6.17
C ILE A 157 -14.86 12.40 -5.78
N GLY A 158 -16.02 12.88 -6.23
CA GLY A 158 -16.49 14.23 -5.99
C GLY A 158 -17.95 14.27 -5.53
N PRO A 159 -18.20 14.41 -4.22
CA PRO A 159 -19.50 14.78 -3.69
C PRO A 159 -19.93 16.17 -4.15
N SER A 160 -21.20 16.30 -4.51
CA SER A 160 -21.79 17.51 -5.04
C SER A 160 -23.27 17.63 -4.64
N LYS A 161 -23.91 18.71 -5.11
CA LYS A 161 -25.32 19.06 -4.90
C LYS A 161 -25.87 19.69 -6.19
N GLU A 162 -27.18 19.61 -6.39
CA GLU A 162 -27.84 20.00 -7.64
C GLU A 162 -27.59 21.48 -8.03
N ASP A 163 -27.52 22.36 -7.04
CA ASP A 163 -27.31 23.81 -7.23
C ASP A 163 -25.82 24.22 -7.18
N ALA A 164 -24.88 23.28 -7.28
CA ALA A 164 -23.46 23.59 -7.29
C ALA A 164 -23.07 24.41 -8.54
N SER A 165 -22.26 25.45 -8.33
CA SER A 165 -21.73 26.28 -9.44
C SER A 165 -20.82 25.45 -10.35
N GLU A 166 -20.89 25.67 -11.67
CA GLU A 166 -19.96 25.08 -12.64
C GLU A 166 -18.49 25.45 -12.35
N GLU A 167 -18.23 26.59 -11.70
CA GLU A 167 -16.88 27.03 -11.31
C GLU A 167 -16.33 26.27 -10.09
N SER A 168 -17.21 25.73 -9.25
CA SER A 168 -16.85 24.96 -8.05
C SER A 168 -17.88 23.86 -7.77
N PRO A 169 -17.96 22.84 -8.65
CA PRO A 169 -19.03 21.86 -8.60
C PRO A 169 -18.87 20.90 -7.41
N TRP A 170 -17.68 20.82 -6.80
CA TRP A 170 -17.36 19.82 -5.79
C TRP A 170 -17.42 20.41 -4.37
N LEU A 171 -18.20 19.79 -3.49
CA LEU A 171 -18.20 20.11 -2.05
C LEU A 171 -16.92 19.60 -1.36
N ALA A 172 -16.40 18.48 -1.88
CA ALA A 172 -15.20 17.79 -1.46
C ALA A 172 -14.66 17.01 -2.67
N TYR A 173 -13.40 16.60 -2.64
CA TYR A 173 -12.90 15.60 -3.58
C TYR A 173 -11.67 14.88 -3.06
N THR A 174 -11.47 13.66 -3.54
CA THR A 174 -10.21 12.92 -3.42
C THR A 174 -9.89 12.23 -4.74
N GLN A 175 -8.61 11.98 -4.96
CA GLN A 175 -8.14 11.27 -6.14
C GLN A 175 -6.97 10.36 -5.74
N THR A 176 -6.88 9.21 -6.38
CA THR A 176 -5.71 8.34 -6.29
C THR A 176 -5.38 7.71 -7.64
N GLN A 177 -4.17 7.15 -7.74
CA GLN A 177 -3.75 6.33 -8.86
C GLN A 177 -3.72 4.86 -8.45
N ILE A 178 -4.19 4.00 -9.36
CA ILE A 178 -4.17 2.54 -9.20
C ILE A 178 -3.58 1.88 -10.45
N VAL A 179 -3.18 0.62 -10.31
CA VAL A 179 -2.70 -0.21 -11.42
C VAL A 179 -3.74 -1.28 -11.71
N VAL A 180 -4.31 -1.27 -12.91
CA VAL A 180 -5.15 -2.38 -13.41
C VAL A 180 -4.23 -3.45 -13.99
N ASN A 181 -4.36 -4.67 -13.49
CA ASN A 181 -3.58 -5.82 -13.95
C ASN A 181 -4.46 -7.08 -14.04
N ASN A 182 -5.15 -7.25 -15.16
CA ASN A 182 -6.01 -8.40 -15.47
C ASN A 182 -5.20 -9.61 -15.96
#